data_AF-A0A820REC0-F1
#
_entry.id   AF-A0A820REC0-F1
#
_cell.length_a   1.000
_cell.length_b   1.000
_cell.length_c   1.000
_cell.angle_alpha   90.00
_cell.angle_beta   90.00
_cell.angle_gamma   90.00
#
_symmetry.space_group_name_H-M   'P 1'
#
loop_
_entity.id
_entity.type
_entity.pdbx_description
1 polymer ?
#
loop_
_entity_poly.entity_id
_entity_poly.type
_entity_poly.pdbx_seq_one_letter_code
_entity_poly.pdbx_strand_id
1 'polypeptide(L)'
;EKRNFLRNPPPGANYHFDMTSVYPVALATLDVDENLKQMRFDLVPKQINEEGFWRNYFYRVSLIKQSTQLSALTHENRILLLLFIFSIVNICCFL
;
A
#
# COMPACT_ATOMS: atom_id res chain seq x y z
N GLU A 1 -4.29 11.11 -4.04
CA GLU A 1 -5.42 11.51 -3.17
C GLU A 1 -5.22 11.11 -1.70
N LYS A 2 -5.15 12.09 -0.79
CA LYS A 2 -4.95 11.86 0.67
C LYS A 2 -6.00 10.95 1.31
N ARG A 3 -7.22 10.92 0.75
CA ARG A 3 -8.37 10.16 1.25
C ARG A 3 -8.11 8.66 1.35
N ASN A 4 -7.26 8.11 0.49
CA ASN A 4 -6.99 6.68 0.46
C ASN A 4 -6.21 6.18 1.68
N PHE A 5 -5.36 7.04 2.26
CA PHE A 5 -4.56 6.76 3.47
C PHE A 5 -5.40 6.84 4.76
N LEU A 6 -6.51 7.57 4.73
CA LEU A 6 -7.39 7.77 5.88
C LEU A 6 -8.55 6.77 5.94
N ARG A 7 -8.84 6.08 4.82
CA ARG A 7 -9.96 5.15 4.74
C ARG A 7 -9.58 3.77 5.24
N ASN A 8 -10.07 3.45 6.44
CA ASN A 8 -9.92 2.15 7.06
C ASN A 8 -10.45 0.99 6.17
N PRO A 9 -9.90 -0.22 6.33
CA PRO A 9 -10.52 -1.43 5.81
C PRO A 9 -11.98 -1.53 6.28
N PRO A 10 -12.90 -2.02 5.43
CA PRO A 10 -14.29 -2.21 5.83
C PRO A 10 -14.38 -3.23 6.97
N PRO A 11 -15.34 -3.08 7.90
CA PRO A 11 -15.56 -4.04 8.97
C PRO A 11 -15.89 -5.41 8.36
N GLY A 12 -15.20 -6.46 8.81
CA GLY A 12 -15.33 -7.82 8.29
C GLY A 12 -14.41 -8.16 7.10
N ALA A 13 -13.55 -7.25 6.65
CA ALA A 13 -12.48 -7.61 5.72
C ALA A 13 -11.56 -8.67 6.36
N ASN A 14 -11.34 -9.79 5.67
CA ASN A 14 -10.39 -10.81 6.09
C ASN A 14 -8.96 -10.32 5.80
N TYR A 15 -8.49 -9.39 6.62
CA TYR A 15 -7.17 -8.76 6.51
C TYR A 15 -6.53 -8.70 7.88
N HIS A 16 -5.55 -9.58 8.10
CA HIS A 16 -4.74 -9.56 9.30
C HIS A 16 -3.58 -8.57 9.13
N PHE A 17 -3.44 -7.65 10.07
CA PHE A 17 -2.37 -6.65 10.08
C PHE A 17 -1.71 -6.64 11.44
N ASP A 18 -0.39 -6.81 11.43
CA ASP A 18 0.48 -6.63 12.58
C ASP A 18 1.57 -5.63 12.21
N MET A 19 1.63 -4.53 12.95
CA MET A 19 2.57 -3.44 12.71
C MET A 19 4.02 -3.91 12.83
N THR A 20 4.30 -4.80 13.77
CA THR A 20 5.67 -5.23 14.09
C THR A 20 6.30 -5.97 12.91
N SER A 21 5.55 -6.89 12.31
CA SER A 21 6.01 -7.66 11.16
C SER A 21 6.17 -6.81 9.88
N VAL A 22 5.31 -5.82 9.66
CA VAL A 22 5.38 -5.00 8.44
C VAL A 22 6.31 -3.80 8.54
N TYR A 23 6.69 -3.38 9.75
CA TYR A 23 7.45 -2.14 9.95
C TYR A 23 8.78 -2.09 9.18
N PRO A 24 9.60 -3.16 9.11
CA PRO A 24 10.83 -3.12 8.31
C PRO A 24 10.55 -2.87 6.82
N VAL A 25 9.47 -3.44 6.29
CA VAL A 25 9.04 -3.23 4.90
C VAL A 25 8.53 -1.81 4.72
N ALA A 26 7.81 -1.27 5.71
CA ALA A 26 7.33 0.11 5.70
C ALA A 26 8.48 1.11 5.59
N LEU A 27 9.54 0.94 6.38
CA LEU A 27 10.74 1.77 6.32
C LEU A 27 11.42 1.70 4.95
N ALA A 28 11.66 0.48 4.44
CA ALA A 28 12.24 0.30 3.11
C ALA A 28 11.36 0.92 2.00
N THR A 29 10.04 0.91 2.17
CA THR A 29 9.12 1.55 1.21
C THR A 29 9.24 3.07 1.25
N LEU A 30 9.41 3.68 2.43
CA LEU A 30 9.61 5.12 2.57
C LEU A 30 10.93 5.62 1.96
N ASP A 31 11.98 4.79 1.99
CA ASP A 31 13.28 5.13 1.39
C ASP A 31 13.24 5.13 -0.14
N VAL A 32 12.26 4.43 -0.71
CA VAL A 32 12.09 4.28 -2.15
C VAL A 32 11.02 5.23 -2.70
N ASP A 33 9.98 5.53 -1.94
CA ASP A 33 8.85 6.39 -2.34
C ASP A 33 8.80 7.69 -1.51
N GLU A 34 9.45 8.74 -2.03
CA GLU A 34 9.47 10.06 -1.41
C GLU A 34 8.07 10.72 -1.35
N ASN A 35 7.15 10.39 -2.25
CA ASN A 35 5.78 10.89 -2.18
C ASN A 35 5.02 10.27 -1.00
N LEU A 36 5.22 8.98 -0.76
CA LEU A 36 4.65 8.28 0.40
C LEU A 36 5.22 8.85 1.70
N LYS A 37 6.51 9.16 1.72
CA LYS A 37 7.20 9.80 2.84
C LYS A 37 6.64 11.19 3.15
N GLN A 38 6.45 12.02 2.13
CA GLN A 38 5.81 13.33 2.29
C GLN A 38 4.37 13.19 2.78
N MET A 39 3.62 12.21 2.25
CA MET A 39 2.25 11.95 2.68
C MET A 39 2.18 11.52 4.15
N ARG A 40 3.09 10.64 4.58
CA ARG A 40 3.20 10.21 5.98
C ARG A 40 3.51 11.41 6.88
N PHE A 41 4.45 12.26 6.50
CA PHE A 41 4.79 13.48 7.25
C PHE A 41 3.61 14.46 7.37
N ASP A 42 2.80 14.57 6.32
CA ASP A 42 1.61 15.41 6.29
C ASP A 42 0.45 14.87 7.15
N LEU A 43 0.30 13.54 7.23
CA LEU A 43 -0.88 12.90 7.83
C LEU A 43 -0.63 12.37 9.24
N VAL A 44 0.59 12.00 9.60
CA VAL A 44 0.92 11.37 10.88
C VAL A 44 1.76 12.33 11.75
N PRO A 45 1.40 12.54 13.03
CA PRO A 45 0.21 12.07 13.75
C PRO A 45 -1.03 12.97 13.56
N LYS A 46 -0.96 13.94 12.64
CA LYS A 46 -1.92 15.06 12.54
C LYS A 46 -3.37 14.63 12.29
N GLN A 47 -3.57 13.61 11.46
CA GLN A 47 -4.89 13.12 11.04
C GLN A 47 -5.12 11.65 11.37
N ILE A 48 -4.04 10.84 11.38
CA ILE A 48 -4.08 9.42 11.71
C ILE A 48 -2.81 9.04 12.46
N ASN A 49 -2.88 8.02 13.32
CA ASN A 49 -1.70 7.48 13.98
C ASN A 49 -0.86 6.62 13.01
N GLU A 50 0.38 6.33 13.41
CA GLU A 50 1.34 5.56 12.61
C GLU A 50 0.76 4.20 12.19
N GLU A 51 0.21 3.45 13.16
CA GLU A 51 -0.36 2.13 12.92
C GLU A 51 -1.53 2.16 11.93
N GLY A 52 -2.43 3.14 12.08
CA GLY A 52 -3.59 3.31 11.19
C GLY A 52 -3.16 3.67 9.77
N PHE A 53 -2.17 4.55 9.61
CA PHE A 53 -1.61 4.90 8.30
C PHE A 53 -1.12 3.64 7.57
N TRP A 54 -0.29 2.83 8.24
CA TRP A 54 0.27 1.62 7.65
C TRP A 54 -0.76 0.52 7.40
N ARG A 55 -1.69 0.33 8.35
CA ARG A 55 -2.82 -0.60 8.18
C ARG A 55 -3.62 -0.27 6.91
N ASN A 56 -3.92 1.01 6.71
CA ASN A 56 -4.69 1.46 5.56
C ASN A 56 -3.90 1.32 4.26
N TYR A 57 -2.64 1.73 4.26
CA TYR A 57 -1.75 1.61 3.11
C TYR A 57 -1.58 0.15 2.67
N PHE A 58 -1.16 -0.73 3.57
CA PHE A 58 -0.91 -2.12 3.24
C PHE A 58 -2.19 -2.90 2.91
N TYR A 59 -3.35 -2.48 3.42
CA TYR A 59 -4.62 -3.02 2.98
C TYR A 59 -4.87 -2.72 1.50
N ARG A 60 -4.68 -1.47 1.06
CA ARG A 60 -4.81 -1.10 -0.38
C ARG A 60 -3.84 -1.90 -1.24
N VAL A 61 -2.60 -2.02 -0.80
CA VAL A 61 -1.59 -2.85 -1.47
C VAL A 61 -2.05 -4.31 -1.56
N SER A 62 -2.63 -4.88 -0.51
CA SER A 62 -3.12 -6.27 -0.53
C SER A 62 -4.26 -6.49 -1.53
N LEU A 63 -5.18 -5.53 -1.66
CA LEU A 63 -6.27 -5.60 -2.63
C LEU A 63 -5.75 -5.59 -4.07
N ILE A 64 -4.77 -4.72 -4.34
CA ILE A 64 -4.12 -4.66 -5.66
C ILE A 64 -3.35 -5.96 -5.94
N LYS A 65 -2.64 -6.51 -4.95
CA LYS A 65 -1.95 -7.81 -5.08
C LYS A 65 -2.91 -8.96 -5.40
N GLN A 66 -4.07 -8.99 -4.74
CA GLN A 66 -5.08 -10.04 -4.97
C GLN A 66 -5.72 -9.92 -6.35
N SER A 67 -6.03 -8.70 -6.80
CA SER A 67 -6.62 -8.50 -8.13
C SER A 67 -5.67 -8.90 -9.25
N THR A 68 -4.37 -8.60 -9.11
CA THR A 68 -3.36 -8.99 -10.12
C THR A 68 -3.12 -10.50 -10.17
N GLN A 69 -3.11 -11.19 -9.03
CA GLN A 69 -3.00 -12.65 -8.99
C GLN A 69 -4.18 -13.32 -9.69
N LEU A 70 -5.39 -12.82 -9.47
CA LEU A 70 -6.59 -13.35 -10.12
C LEU A 70 -6.56 -13.12 -11.63
N SER A 71 -6.08 -11.96 -12.08
CA SER A 71 -5.93 -11.64 -13.52
C SER A 71 -4.77 -12.38 -14.20
N ALA A 72 -3.69 -12.70 -13.49
CA ALA A 72 -2.57 -13.46 -14.05
C ALA A 72 -2.96 -14.90 -14.43
N LEU A 73 -3.97 -15.46 -13.77
CA LEU A 73 -4.51 -16.79 -14.06
C LEU A 73 -5.42 -16.81 -15.31
N THR A 74 -5.82 -15.65 -15.85
CA THR A 74 -6.80 -15.51 -16.94
C THR A 74 -6.21 -15.11 -18.32
N HIS A 75 -4.89 -15.20 -18.52
CA HIS A 75 -4.12 -14.99 -19.78
C HIS A 75 -3.70 -13.55 -20.19
N GLU A 76 -2.45 -13.48 -20.70
CA GLU A 76 -1.63 -12.43 -21.34
C GLU A 76 -1.68 -10.95 -20.89
N ASN A 77 -0.66 -10.55 -20.12
CA ASN A 77 0.11 -9.30 -20.35
C ASN A 77 1.45 -9.35 -19.58
N ARG A 78 2.49 -9.92 -20.21
CA ARG A 78 3.84 -10.09 -19.62
C ARG A 78 4.57 -8.78 -19.28
N ILE A 79 4.03 -7.62 -19.67
CA ILE A 79 4.56 -6.29 -19.32
C ILE A 79 4.23 -5.92 -17.86
N LEU A 80 3.21 -6.54 -17.24
CA LEU A 80 2.78 -6.25 -15.86
C LEU A 80 3.74 -6.75 -14.78
N LEU A 81 4.56 -7.78 -15.07
CA LEU A 81 5.52 -8.33 -14.11
C LEU A 81 6.75 -7.43 -13.92
N LEU A 82 7.25 -6.80 -15.00
CA LEU A 82 8.33 -5.81 -14.92
C LEU A 82 7.84 -4.49 -14.30
N LEU A 83 6.57 -4.15 -14.52
CA LEU A 83 5.91 -3.06 -13.80
C LEU A 83 5.72 -3.36 -12.32
N PHE A 84 5.76 -4.62 -11.86
CA PHE A 84 5.58 -4.98 -10.45
C PHE A 84 6.84 -4.76 -9.61
N ILE A 85 8.04 -4.93 -10.20
CA ILE A 85 9.29 -4.49 -9.55
C ILE A 85 9.36 -2.95 -9.51
N PHE A 86 8.84 -2.27 -10.54
CA PHE A 86 8.64 -0.82 -10.53
C PHE A 86 7.47 -0.34 -9.65
N SER A 87 6.52 -1.21 -9.29
CA SER A 87 5.28 -0.83 -8.60
C SER A 87 5.48 -0.58 -7.12
N ILE A 88 6.59 -1.03 -6.51
CA ILE A 88 6.95 -0.62 -5.15
C ILE A 88 7.23 0.89 -5.11
N VAL A 89 7.62 1.50 -6.24
CA VAL A 89 7.91 2.95 -6.38
C VAL A 89 6.70 3.75 -6.89
N ASN A 90 5.69 3.10 -7.46
CA ASN A 90 4.61 3.77 -8.20
C ASN A 90 3.22 3.65 -7.56
N ILE A 91 3.14 3.14 -6.33
CA ILE A 91 1.88 3.08 -5.56
C ILE A 91 1.39 4.48 -5.16
N CYS A 92 2.27 5.48 -5.03
CA CYS A 92 1.85 6.87 -4.84
C CYS A 92 1.27 7.55 -6.09
N CYS A 93 1.51 7.07 -7.31
CA CYS A 93 0.89 7.67 -8.51
C CYS A 93 -0.55 7.20 -8.76
N PHE A 94 -0.98 6.11 -8.12
CA PHE A 94 -2.34 5.56 -8.26
C PHE A 94 -3.23 5.76 -7.01
N LEU A 95 -2.69 6.32 -5.92
CA LEU A 95 -3.46 6.67 -4.72
C LEU A 95 -3.63 8.16 -4.53
#